data_AF-A0A9Y0BNP3-F1
#
_entry.id   AF-A0A9Y0BNP3-F1
#
_cell.length_a   1.000
_cell.length_b   1.000
_cell.length_c   1.000
_cell.angle_alpha   90.00
_cell.angle_beta   90.00
_cell.angle_gamma   90.00
#
_symmetry.space_group_name_H-M   'P 1'
#
loop_
_entity.id
_entity.type
_entity.pdbx_description
1 polymer ?
#
loop_
_entity_poly.entity_id
_entity_poly.type
_entity_poly.pdbx_seq_one_letter_code
_entity_poly.pdbx_strand_id
1 'polypeptide(L)'
;MGFKNSRIVGIPHILLIVLSLNVVRPTDQEFKKLPLLMPDVQPMQKETYLCTAYKMPRSDYEYIVEFEPNATMHTAHHILIYGCSLPGRWERDSPRLVWDCGEMVGVHRGFISGPTCSSGSQIIYAWAKDAPPLKLPE
;
A
#
# COMPACT_ATOMS: atom_id res chain seq x y z
N MET A 1 37.28 -76.41 28.61
CA MET A 1 35.98 -75.88 29.07
C MET A 1 36.27 -74.79 30.10
N GLY A 2 36.26 -73.49 29.78
CA GLY A 2 35.09 -72.60 29.78
C GLY A 2 34.70 -72.25 31.23
N PHE A 3 34.64 -71.03 31.76
CA PHE A 3 34.23 -69.74 31.19
C PHE A 3 34.87 -68.55 31.93
N LYS A 4 34.84 -67.40 31.25
CA LYS A 4 35.53 -66.13 31.51
C LYS A 4 34.96 -65.30 32.67
N ASN A 5 35.87 -64.57 33.33
CA ASN A 5 35.57 -63.34 34.08
C ASN A 5 34.89 -62.30 33.19
N SER A 6 33.88 -61.60 33.70
CA SER A 6 33.42 -60.32 33.14
C SER A 6 32.90 -59.41 34.25
N ARG A 7 33.74 -58.44 34.61
CA ARG A 7 33.31 -57.27 35.40
C ARG A 7 32.64 -56.30 34.44
N ILE A 8 31.37 -55.99 34.68
CA ILE A 8 30.60 -54.99 33.94
C ILE A 8 30.98 -53.62 34.52
N VAL A 9 31.72 -52.81 33.76
CA VAL A 9 31.95 -51.40 34.08
C VAL A 9 30.93 -50.61 33.27
N GLY A 10 29.89 -50.09 33.95
CA GLY A 10 28.90 -49.21 33.34
C GLY A 10 29.48 -47.82 33.11
N ILE A 11 29.60 -47.40 31.86
CA ILE A 11 29.94 -46.03 31.47
C ILE A 11 28.64 -45.21 31.62
N PRO A 12 28.61 -44.08 32.36
CA PRO A 12 27.44 -43.24 32.40
C PRO A 12 27.37 -42.51 31.06
N HIS A 13 26.40 -42.88 30.22
CA HIS A 13 26.06 -42.12 29.03
C HIS A 13 25.49 -40.76 29.49
N ILE A 14 26.35 -39.75 29.58
CA ILE A 14 25.92 -38.36 29.69
C ILE A 14 25.23 -38.01 28.36
N LEU A 15 23.90 -38.07 28.37
CA LEU A 15 23.06 -37.66 27.25
C LEU A 15 23.17 -36.13 27.12
N LEU A 16 24.04 -35.67 26.22
CA LEU A 16 24.21 -34.26 25.91
C LEU A 16 23.01 -33.81 25.06
N ILE A 17 21.95 -33.33 25.73
CA ILE A 17 20.82 -32.70 25.05
C ILE A 17 21.32 -31.37 24.51
N VAL A 18 21.67 -31.35 23.22
CA VAL A 18 21.88 -30.10 22.49
C VAL A 18 20.51 -29.46 22.35
N LEU A 19 20.16 -28.55 23.27
CA LEU A 19 19.04 -27.64 23.10
C LEU A 19 19.37 -26.72 21.92
N SER A 20 18.97 -27.13 20.73
CA SER A 20 18.90 -26.23 19.58
C SER A 20 17.86 -25.17 19.92
N LEU A 21 18.32 -24.03 20.45
CA LEU A 21 17.55 -22.80 20.45
C LEU A 21 17.21 -22.51 18.99
N ASN A 22 15.99 -22.84 18.58
CA ASN A 22 15.42 -22.33 17.35
C ASN A 22 15.29 -20.82 17.56
N VAL A 23 16.31 -20.08 17.14
CA VAL A 23 16.22 -18.62 17.05
C VAL A 23 15.17 -18.34 16.00
N VAL A 24 13.94 -18.10 16.46
CA VAL A 24 12.86 -17.55 15.63
C VAL A 24 13.32 -16.14 15.28
N ARG A 25 13.83 -15.97 14.05
CA ARG A 25 14.08 -14.63 13.51
C ARG A 25 12.72 -13.95 13.38
N PRO A 26 12.55 -12.70 13.84
CA PRO A 26 11.33 -11.97 13.58
C PRO A 26 11.10 -11.96 12.06
N THR A 27 9.94 -12.46 11.67
CA THR A 27 9.48 -12.51 10.28
C THR A 27 9.42 -11.10 9.71
N ASP A 28 9.82 -10.94 8.44
CA ASP A 28 9.66 -9.72 7.65
C ASP A 28 8.32 -9.04 7.97
N GLN A 29 8.34 -7.73 8.20
CA GLN A 29 7.11 -6.94 8.24
C GLN A 29 6.40 -7.13 6.90
N GLU A 30 5.21 -7.74 6.91
CA GLU A 30 4.46 -8.04 5.69
C GLU A 30 3.84 -6.74 5.17
N PHE A 31 4.51 -6.09 4.21
CA PHE A 31 3.97 -4.91 3.54
C PHE A 31 2.98 -5.32 2.45
N LYS A 32 1.84 -4.63 2.41
CA LYS A 32 0.85 -4.77 1.33
C LYS A 32 0.90 -3.54 0.42
N LYS A 33 1.07 -3.76 -0.88
CA LYS A 33 0.93 -2.71 -1.89
C LYS A 33 -0.54 -2.49 -2.25
N LEU A 34 -0.95 -1.22 -2.31
CA LEU A 34 -2.29 -0.82 -2.72
C LEU A 34 -2.24 0.00 -4.03
N PRO A 35 -2.60 -0.57 -5.18
CA PRO A 35 -2.57 0.15 -6.45
C PRO A 35 -3.73 1.14 -6.55
N LEU A 36 -3.42 2.44 -6.50
CA LEU A 36 -4.37 3.53 -6.68
C LEU A 36 -4.25 4.08 -8.11
N LEU A 37 -4.80 3.34 -9.08
CA LEU A 37 -4.69 3.66 -10.50
C LEU A 37 -5.95 4.31 -11.07
N MET A 38 -5.77 5.21 -12.03
CA MET A 38 -6.88 5.76 -12.79
C MET A 38 -7.45 4.69 -13.75
N PRO A 39 -8.77 4.48 -13.79
CA PRO A 39 -9.37 3.35 -14.51
C PRO A 39 -9.62 3.65 -16.00
N ASP A 40 -8.63 3.37 -16.86
CA ASP A 40 -8.72 3.49 -18.33
C ASP A 40 -9.28 4.83 -18.82
N VAL A 41 -8.72 5.94 -18.33
CA VAL A 41 -9.12 7.29 -18.75
C VAL A 41 -8.06 7.97 -19.59
N GLN A 42 -8.51 8.75 -20.57
CA GLN A 42 -7.68 9.58 -21.41
C GLN A 42 -8.24 11.01 -21.43
N PRO A 43 -7.61 11.95 -20.71
CA PRO A 43 -8.00 13.35 -20.77
C PRO A 43 -7.86 13.90 -22.20
N MET A 44 -8.92 14.49 -22.72
CA MET A 44 -8.95 15.08 -24.08
C MET A 44 -8.62 16.57 -24.08
N GLN A 45 -8.61 17.21 -22.91
CA GLN A 45 -8.35 18.62 -22.71
C GLN A 45 -7.13 18.78 -21.81
N LYS A 46 -6.35 19.84 -22.05
CA LYS A 46 -5.24 20.20 -21.15
C LYS A 46 -5.81 20.68 -19.81
N GLU A 47 -5.00 20.58 -18.76
CA GLU A 47 -5.37 21.02 -17.41
C GLU A 47 -6.63 20.34 -16.85
N THR A 48 -6.95 19.11 -17.27
CA THR A 48 -8.08 18.34 -16.72
C THR A 48 -7.65 17.61 -15.45
N TYR A 49 -8.39 17.84 -14.36
CA TYR A 49 -8.18 17.19 -13.07
C TYR A 49 -9.23 16.10 -12.89
N LEU A 50 -8.79 14.84 -12.93
CA LEU A 50 -9.67 13.68 -12.78
C LEU A 50 -9.46 13.01 -11.44
N CYS A 51 -10.57 12.68 -10.79
CA CYS A 51 -10.64 12.03 -9.49
C CYS A 51 -11.24 10.64 -9.60
N THR A 52 -10.75 9.73 -8.79
CA THR A 52 -11.35 8.42 -8.50
C THR A 52 -11.21 8.15 -7.00
N ALA A 53 -12.06 7.29 -6.45
CA ALA A 53 -12.00 6.92 -5.04
C ALA A 53 -11.71 5.44 -4.87
N TYR A 54 -10.83 5.12 -3.92
CA TYR A 54 -10.59 3.76 -3.47
C TYR A 54 -11.10 3.61 -2.03
N LYS A 55 -11.90 2.58 -1.80
CA LYS A 55 -12.38 2.27 -0.45
C LYS A 55 -11.35 1.39 0.26
N MET A 56 -10.78 1.90 1.34
CA MET A 56 -9.88 1.12 2.18
C MET A 56 -10.56 -0.14 2.72
N PRO A 57 -9.85 -1.29 2.79
CA PRO A 57 -10.34 -2.48 3.49
C PRO A 57 -10.73 -2.14 4.92
N ARG A 58 -11.68 -2.89 5.48
CA ARG A 58 -12.03 -2.74 6.90
C ARG A 58 -10.96 -3.43 7.74
N SER A 59 -9.95 -2.69 8.15
CA SER A 59 -8.99 -3.04 9.21
C SER A 59 -9.07 -1.99 10.31
N ASP A 60 -8.64 -2.34 11.53
CA ASP A 60 -8.68 -1.40 12.66
C ASP A 60 -7.72 -0.21 12.44
N TYR A 61 -6.54 -0.47 11.86
CA TYR A 61 -5.57 0.55 11.45
C TYR A 61 -4.53 -0.03 10.47
N GLU A 62 -4.12 0.77 9.50
CA GLU A 62 -3.00 0.51 8.59
C GLU A 62 -2.13 1.77 8.50
N TYR A 63 -0.83 1.59 8.34
CA TYR A 63 0.13 2.70 8.23
C TYR A 63 0.70 2.76 6.82
N ILE A 64 0.76 3.97 6.26
CA ILE A 64 1.43 4.20 4.97
C ILE A 64 2.89 4.50 5.25
N VAL A 65 3.76 3.63 4.74
CA VAL A 65 5.21 3.71 4.97
C VAL A 65 5.98 4.06 3.70
N GLU A 66 5.34 4.01 2.53
CA GLU A 66 5.97 4.27 1.24
C GLU A 66 4.94 4.76 0.21
N PHE A 67 5.38 5.61 -0.72
CA PHE A 67 4.63 6.00 -1.91
C PHE A 67 5.47 5.70 -3.16
N GLU A 68 4.89 4.94 -4.10
CA GLU A 68 5.52 4.62 -5.38
C GLU A 68 4.69 5.26 -6.52
N PRO A 69 5.13 6.40 -7.09
CA PRO A 69 4.38 7.05 -8.16
C PRO A 69 4.46 6.24 -9.46
N ASN A 70 3.31 5.85 -10.00
CA ASN A 70 3.19 5.27 -11.34
C ASN A 70 2.51 6.29 -12.26
N ALA A 71 3.31 7.03 -13.03
CA ALA A 71 2.85 8.15 -13.84
C ALA A 71 3.30 8.02 -15.29
N THR A 72 2.37 8.29 -16.21
CA THR A 72 2.69 8.45 -17.63
C THR A 72 3.21 9.88 -17.85
N MET A 73 4.53 10.07 -18.01
CA MET A 73 5.20 11.39 -17.99
C MET A 73 4.69 12.41 -19.02
N HIS A 74 4.06 11.97 -20.11
CA HIS A 74 3.49 12.86 -21.13
C HIS A 74 2.06 13.31 -20.84
N THR A 75 1.40 12.70 -19.86
CA THR A 75 -0.02 12.94 -19.53
C THR A 75 -0.18 13.51 -18.12
N ALA A 76 0.47 12.91 -17.13
CA ALA A 76 0.34 13.33 -15.73
C ALA A 76 1.35 14.43 -15.40
N HIS A 77 0.84 15.58 -14.94
CA HIS A 77 1.66 16.68 -14.42
C HIS A 77 1.75 16.65 -12.89
N HIS A 78 0.62 16.35 -12.22
CA HIS A 78 0.51 16.21 -10.78
C HIS A 78 -0.30 14.96 -10.42
N ILE A 79 0.03 14.35 -9.29
CA ILE A 79 -0.80 13.30 -8.65
C ILE A 79 -0.97 13.72 -7.20
N LEU A 80 -2.20 13.81 -6.74
CA LEU A 80 -2.54 14.14 -5.35
C LEU A 80 -3.35 12.98 -4.75
N ILE A 81 -3.00 12.56 -3.54
CA ILE A 81 -3.74 11.56 -2.78
C ILE A 81 -4.33 12.23 -1.56
N TYR A 82 -5.64 12.08 -1.41
CA TYR A 82 -6.40 12.58 -0.28
C TYR A 82 -6.99 11.42 0.51
N GLY A 83 -6.95 11.55 1.83
CA GLY A 83 -7.84 10.84 2.74
C GLY A 83 -9.18 11.57 2.76
N CYS A 84 -10.27 10.84 2.57
CA CYS A 84 -11.62 11.37 2.71
C CYS A 84 -12.41 10.50 3.69
N SER A 85 -13.26 11.11 4.52
CA SER A 85 -14.33 10.36 5.21
C SER A 85 -15.40 9.90 4.20
N LEU A 86 -15.73 10.78 3.26
CA LEU A 86 -16.57 10.47 2.11
C LEU A 86 -15.96 11.11 0.84
N PRO A 87 -15.79 10.34 -0.25
CA PRO A 87 -15.30 10.91 -1.51
C PRO A 87 -16.33 11.88 -2.09
N GLY A 88 -15.91 12.77 -2.98
CA GLY A 88 -16.86 13.72 -3.59
C GLY A 88 -17.90 13.03 -4.47
N ARG A 89 -17.55 11.89 -5.05
CA ARG A 89 -18.45 11.03 -5.81
C ARG A 89 -18.16 9.58 -5.45
N TRP A 90 -19.22 8.78 -5.32
CA TRP A 90 -19.11 7.36 -5.03
C TRP A 90 -20.29 6.63 -5.66
N GLU A 91 -20.07 5.40 -6.09
CA GLU A 91 -21.11 4.52 -6.57
C GLU A 91 -20.82 3.11 -6.07
N ARG A 92 -21.84 2.45 -5.53
CA ARG A 92 -21.71 1.18 -4.78
C ARG A 92 -21.02 0.08 -5.57
N ASP A 93 -21.33 0.03 -6.86
CA ASP A 93 -20.93 -1.06 -7.74
C ASP A 93 -20.01 -0.58 -8.88
N SER A 94 -19.45 0.63 -8.74
CA SER A 94 -18.54 1.23 -9.74
C SER A 94 -17.21 1.62 -9.07
N PRO A 95 -16.30 0.65 -8.85
CA PRO A 95 -14.94 0.94 -8.35
C PRO A 95 -14.09 1.72 -9.36
N ARG A 96 -14.67 2.07 -10.52
CA ARG A 96 -14.04 2.71 -11.65
C ARG A 96 -14.64 4.09 -11.95
N LEU A 97 -15.47 4.62 -11.04
CA LEU A 97 -16.07 5.94 -11.22
C LEU A 97 -14.98 7.01 -11.30
N VAL A 98 -14.99 7.77 -12.39
CA VAL A 98 -14.12 8.93 -12.57
C VAL A 98 -14.97 10.18 -12.72
N TRP A 99 -14.54 11.25 -12.07
CA TRP A 99 -15.17 12.56 -12.18
C TRP A 99 -14.13 13.66 -12.32
N ASP A 100 -14.59 14.80 -12.83
CA ASP A 100 -13.78 16.03 -12.83
C ASP A 100 -13.80 16.60 -11.41
N CYS A 101 -12.61 16.73 -10.79
CA CYS A 101 -12.44 17.17 -9.41
C CYS A 101 -12.91 18.63 -9.16
N GLY A 102 -13.18 19.39 -10.22
CA GLY A 102 -13.72 20.75 -10.12
C GLY A 102 -12.76 21.79 -9.51
N GLU A 103 -11.48 21.48 -9.36
CA GLU A 103 -10.47 22.40 -8.82
C GLU A 103 -10.06 23.50 -9.83
N MET A 104 -10.42 23.34 -11.11
CA MET A 104 -10.09 24.29 -12.18
C MET A 104 -11.32 24.96 -12.80
N VAL A 105 -11.12 26.18 -13.29
CA VAL A 105 -12.15 27.00 -13.96
C VAL A 105 -12.43 26.44 -15.35
N GLY A 106 -13.44 25.57 -15.46
CA GLY A 106 -13.95 25.09 -16.74
C GLY A 106 -14.65 23.75 -16.60
N VAL A 107 -15.83 23.61 -17.20
CA VAL A 107 -16.50 22.30 -17.28
C VAL A 107 -15.77 21.46 -18.33
N HIS A 108 -14.99 20.47 -17.92
CA HIS A 108 -14.39 19.55 -18.88
C HIS A 108 -15.46 18.60 -19.44
N ARG A 109 -15.83 18.83 -20.71
CA ARG A 109 -16.74 17.94 -21.45
C ARG A 109 -16.30 16.49 -21.32
N GLY A 110 -17.22 15.61 -20.88
CA GLY A 110 -17.01 14.16 -20.82
C GLY A 110 -17.02 13.57 -19.42
N PHE A 111 -16.83 14.38 -18.38
CA PHE A 111 -16.92 13.95 -16.98
C PHE A 111 -17.93 14.81 -16.22
N ILE A 112 -18.66 14.19 -15.30
CA ILE A 112 -19.53 14.93 -14.38
C ILE A 112 -18.62 15.54 -13.32
N SER A 113 -18.77 16.83 -13.01
CA SER A 113 -17.96 17.49 -11.98
C SER A 113 -18.38 17.15 -10.55
N GLY A 114 -17.46 17.22 -9.60
CA GLY A 114 -17.69 17.08 -8.17
C GLY A 114 -16.41 17.36 -7.39
N PRO A 115 -16.48 17.64 -6.08
CA PRO A 115 -15.29 17.93 -5.29
C PRO A 115 -14.39 16.69 -5.15
N THR A 116 -13.15 16.86 -4.68
CA THR A 116 -12.25 15.75 -4.36
C THR A 116 -12.82 14.86 -3.24
N CYS A 117 -13.19 15.48 -2.11
CA CYS A 117 -13.93 14.83 -1.01
C CYS A 117 -15.25 15.58 -0.77
N SER A 118 -16.30 14.86 -0.37
CA SER A 118 -17.52 15.51 0.13
C SER A 118 -17.39 15.87 1.62
N SER A 119 -16.55 15.14 2.37
CA SER A 119 -16.22 15.46 3.77
C SER A 119 -14.88 14.86 4.20
N GLY A 120 -14.27 15.46 5.24
CA GLY A 120 -13.07 14.94 5.89
C GLY A 120 -11.84 14.89 4.99
N SER A 121 -11.63 15.94 4.18
CA SER A 121 -10.49 16.01 3.25
C SER A 121 -9.17 16.26 3.99
N GLN A 122 -8.18 15.41 3.71
CA GLN A 122 -6.81 15.60 4.16
C GLN A 122 -5.85 15.18 3.03
N ILE A 123 -4.93 16.06 2.65
CA ILE A 123 -3.86 15.69 1.72
C ILE A 123 -2.88 14.73 2.42
N ILE A 124 -2.57 13.61 1.77
CA ILE A 124 -1.67 12.57 2.29
C ILE A 124 -0.37 12.54 1.48
N TYR A 125 -0.45 12.71 0.16
CA TYR A 125 0.70 12.66 -0.73
C TYR A 125 0.51 13.56 -1.94
N ALA A 126 1.61 14.12 -2.42
CA ALA A 126 1.67 14.90 -3.64
C ALA A 126 2.90 14.49 -4.45
N TRP A 127 2.71 14.34 -5.75
CA TRP A 127 3.77 14.14 -6.73
C TRP A 127 3.62 15.18 -7.82
N ALA A 128 4.76 15.65 -8.33
CA ALA A 128 4.83 16.52 -9.48
C ALA A 128 5.87 15.98 -10.45
N LYS A 129 5.60 16.13 -11.75
CA LYS A 129 6.55 15.79 -12.80
C LYS A 129 7.86 16.55 -12.56
N ASP A 130 8.98 15.84 -12.69
CA ASP A 130 10.36 16.36 -12.54
C ASP A 130 10.72 16.87 -11.13
N ALA A 131 9.86 16.70 -10.12
CA ALA A 131 10.18 17.00 -8.73
C ALA A 131 10.94 15.84 -8.05
N PRO A 132 11.77 16.13 -7.02
CA PRO A 132 12.41 15.09 -6.23
C PRO A 132 11.39 14.15 -5.55
N PRO A 133 11.70 12.85 -5.40
CA PRO A 133 10.80 11.92 -4.73
C PRO A 133 10.70 12.21 -3.23
N LEU A 134 9.50 12.04 -2.66
CA LEU A 134 9.30 12.05 -1.21
C LEU A 134 9.94 10.83 -0.58
N LYS A 135 10.72 11.05 0.49
CA LYS A 135 11.18 9.98 1.38
C LYS A 135 10.52 10.18 2.73
N LEU A 136 9.79 9.18 3.19
CA LEU A 136 9.25 9.18 4.54
C LEU A 136 10.38 8.88 5.55
N PRO A 137 10.33 9.47 6.75
CA PRO A 137 11.26 9.12 7.83
C PRO A 137 11.16 7.63 8.21
N GLU A 138 12.28 7.10 8.72
CA GLU A 138 12.35 5.77 9.35
C GLU A 138 11.76 5.78 10.77
#